data_AF-A0A645JBP4-F1
#
_entry.id   AF-A0A645JBP4-F1
#
_cell.length_a   1.000
_cell.length_b   1.000
_cell.length_c   1.000
_cell.angle_alpha   90.00
_cell.angle_beta   90.00
_cell.angle_gamma   90.00
#
_symmetry.space_group_name_H-M   'P 1'
#
loop_
_entity.id
_entity.type
_entity.pdbx_description
1 polymer ?
#
loop_
_entity_poly.entity_id
_entity_poly.type
_entity_poly.pdbx_seq_one_letter_code
_entity_poly.pdbx_strand_id
1 'polypeptide(L)'
;MFAPMLSTMTVHPEQMRKAAAEGFINATDAADYLVRKGMPFRTAYKITGQLVAMCIANRRTLENLPIAEYRELSELFEEDIYEAVNLETCVKNRISEGGTSPKSVRAQIRLIRERILV
;
A
#
# COMPACT_ATOMS: atom_id res chain seq x y z
N MET A 1 25.38 -16.94 -14.39
CA MET A 1 24.37 -16.46 -15.36
C MET A 1 23.52 -15.31 -14.79
N PHE A 2 22.93 -15.42 -13.60
CA PHE A 2 22.01 -14.41 -13.06
C PHE A 2 22.65 -13.09 -12.56
N ALA A 3 23.88 -13.12 -12.03
CA ALA A 3 24.53 -11.90 -11.50
C ALA A 3 24.75 -10.82 -12.58
N PRO A 4 25.25 -11.15 -13.79
CA PRO A 4 25.31 -10.19 -14.89
C PRO A 4 23.94 -9.63 -15.30
N MET A 5 22.88 -10.45 -15.32
CA MET A 5 21.51 -9.99 -15.65
C MET A 5 21.01 -8.92 -14.67
N LEU A 6 21.22 -9.14 -13.36
CA LEU A 6 20.85 -8.16 -12.33
C LEU A 6 21.70 -6.89 -12.44
N SER A 7 22.98 -7.00 -12.81
CA SER A 7 23.89 -5.86 -12.92
C SER A 7 23.50 -4.88 -14.04
N THR A 8 22.82 -5.38 -15.08
CA THR A 8 22.36 -4.58 -16.23
C THR A 8 20.87 -4.25 -16.17
N MET A 9 20.17 -4.62 -15.10
CA MET A 9 18.73 -4.37 -14.96
C MET A 9 18.44 -2.87 -14.85
N THR A 10 17.39 -2.42 -15.54
CA THR A 10 16.85 -1.05 -15.39
C THR A 10 15.54 -1.11 -14.61
N VAL A 11 15.43 -0.28 -13.58
CA VAL A 11 14.20 -0.09 -12.81
C VAL A 11 13.42 1.06 -13.43
N HIS A 12 12.08 0.93 -13.50
CA HIS A 12 11.17 1.93 -14.04
C HIS A 12 10.23 2.43 -12.92
N PRO A 13 10.67 3.37 -12.06
CA PRO A 13 9.97 3.71 -10.83
C PRO A 13 8.54 4.23 -11.06
N GLU A 14 8.36 5.06 -12.08
CA GLU A 14 7.05 5.64 -12.41
C GLU A 14 6.03 4.56 -12.81
N GLN A 15 6.43 3.62 -13.68
CA GLN A 15 5.59 2.50 -14.09
C GLN A 15 5.28 1.57 -12.91
N MET A 16 6.25 1.32 -12.03
CA MET A 16 6.05 0.52 -10.83
C MET A 16 5.08 1.21 -9.85
N ARG A 17 5.22 2.52 -9.62
CA ARG A 17 4.33 3.29 -8.73
C ARG A 17 2.91 3.32 -9.28
N LYS A 18 2.75 3.52 -10.59
CA LYS A 18 1.46 3.45 -11.28
C LYS A 18 0.81 2.08 -11.13
N ALA A 19 1.53 1.00 -11.44
CA ALA A 19 1.02 -0.36 -11.33
C ALA A 19 0.63 -0.72 -9.89
N ALA A 20 1.39 -0.26 -8.89
CA ALA A 20 1.06 -0.47 -7.49
C ALA A 20 -0.24 0.25 -7.08
N ALA A 21 -0.47 1.47 -7.57
CA ALA A 21 -1.69 2.23 -7.30
C ALA A 21 -2.92 1.60 -7.97
N GLU A 22 -2.78 1.19 -9.24
CA GLU A 22 -3.85 0.53 -10.02
C GLU A 22 -4.13 -0.91 -9.53
N GLY A 23 -3.17 -1.54 -8.85
CA GLY A 23 -3.31 -2.88 -8.27
C GLY A 23 -4.02 -2.91 -6.92
N PHE A 24 -4.42 -1.76 -6.36
CA PHE A 24 -5.15 -1.66 -5.09
C PHE A 24 -4.47 -2.35 -3.90
N ILE A 25 -3.13 -2.40 -3.88
CA ILE A 25 -2.36 -3.04 -2.79
C ILE A 25 -2.54 -2.32 -1.44
N ASN A 26 -3.02 -1.07 -1.46
CA ASN A 26 -3.39 -0.23 -0.31
C ASN A 26 -4.84 -0.44 0.16
N ALA A 27 -5.62 -1.31 -0.47
CA ALA A 27 -6.97 -1.61 -0.02
C ALA A 27 -6.99 -2.14 1.43
N THR A 28 -6.00 -2.96 1.81
CA THR A 28 -5.88 -3.42 3.20
C THR A 28 -5.72 -2.25 4.18
N ASP A 29 -4.94 -1.22 3.82
CA ASP A 29 -4.77 -0.03 4.66
C ASP A 29 -6.08 0.78 4.78
N ALA A 30 -6.91 0.82 3.74
CA ALA A 30 -8.25 1.41 3.81
C ALA A 30 -9.19 0.63 4.75
N ALA A 31 -9.11 -0.71 4.76
CA ALA A 31 -9.86 -1.52 5.71
C ALA A 31 -9.36 -1.29 7.15
N ASP A 32 -8.04 -1.30 7.36
CA ASP A 32 -7.42 -1.04 8.67
C ASP A 32 -7.76 0.35 9.20
N TYR A 33 -7.86 1.35 8.32
CA TYR A 33 -8.32 2.70 8.66
C TYR A 33 -9.71 2.67 9.32
N LEU A 34 -10.69 2.00 8.70
CA LEU A 34 -12.03 1.87 9.27
C LEU A 34 -12.02 1.06 10.58
N VAL A 35 -11.19 0.02 10.66
CA VAL A 35 -11.03 -0.76 11.90
C VAL A 35 -10.49 0.10 13.03
N ARG A 36 -9.49 0.96 12.77
CA ARG A 36 -8.97 1.92 13.77
C ARG A 36 -10.03 2.92 14.22
N LYS A 37 -11.01 3.22 13.38
CA LYS A 37 -12.19 4.05 13.71
C LYS A 37 -13.33 3.27 14.38
N GLY A 38 -13.09 2.01 14.77
CA GLY A 38 -14.03 1.20 15.54
C GLY A 38 -14.95 0.30 14.71
N MET A 39 -14.77 0.24 13.38
CA MET A 39 -15.56 -0.66 12.55
C MET A 39 -15.08 -2.11 12.69
N PRO A 40 -15.99 -3.11 12.83
CA PRO A 40 -15.59 -4.51 12.79
C PRO A 40 -14.90 -4.87 11.45
N PHE A 41 -13.80 -5.62 11.53
CA PHE A 41 -12.96 -5.94 10.35
C PHE A 41 -13.75 -6.54 9.18
N ARG A 42 -14.69 -7.46 9.44
CA ARG A 42 -15.51 -8.07 8.38
C ARG A 42 -16.32 -7.02 7.60
N THR A 43 -16.83 -6.00 8.29
CA THR A 43 -17.58 -4.90 7.66
C THR A 43 -16.63 -3.97 6.91
N ALA A 44 -15.51 -3.58 7.53
CA ALA A 44 -14.48 -2.76 6.90
C ALA A 44 -13.97 -3.39 5.59
N TYR A 45 -13.65 -4.68 5.62
CA TYR A 45 -13.22 -5.45 4.46
C TYR A 45 -14.26 -5.43 3.32
N LYS A 46 -15.55 -5.58 3.66
CA LYS A 46 -16.64 -5.53 2.67
C LYS A 46 -16.76 -4.15 2.03
N ILE A 47 -16.71 -3.08 2.83
CA ILE A 47 -16.77 -1.68 2.35
C ILE A 47 -15.57 -1.37 1.45
N THR A 48 -14.36 -1.75 1.86
CA THR A 48 -13.16 -1.62 1.04
C THR A 48 -13.29 -2.37 -0.29
N GLY A 49 -13.87 -3.58 -0.30
CA GLY A 49 -14.13 -4.30 -1.55
C GLY A 49 -15.06 -3.53 -2.50
N GLN A 50 -16.07 -2.83 -1.96
CA GLN A 50 -16.95 -1.96 -2.73
C GLN A 50 -16.22 -0.71 -3.27
N LEU A 51 -15.36 -0.09 -2.46
CA LEU A 51 -14.50 1.02 -2.91
C LEU A 51 -13.60 0.61 -4.08
N VAL A 52 -12.96 -0.56 -3.98
CA VAL A 52 -12.11 -1.09 -5.06
C VAL A 52 -12.93 -1.34 -6.33
N ALA A 53 -14.11 -1.96 -6.21
CA ALA A 53 -14.99 -2.19 -7.36
C ALA A 53 -15.42 -0.88 -8.04
N MET A 54 -15.74 0.16 -7.25
CA MET A 54 -16.08 1.49 -7.74
C MET A 54 -14.89 2.16 -8.44
N CYS A 55 -13.69 2.06 -7.87
CA CYS A 55 -12.48 2.56 -8.49
C CYS A 55 -12.21 1.90 -9.85
N ILE A 56 -12.34 0.57 -9.93
CA ILE A 56 -12.17 -0.18 -11.19
C ILE A 56 -13.18 0.27 -12.24
N ALA A 57 -14.47 0.38 -11.87
CA ALA A 57 -15.53 0.81 -12.78
C ALA A 57 -15.29 2.23 -13.32
N ASN A 58 -14.78 3.13 -12.48
CA ASN A 58 -14.57 4.53 -12.81
C ASN A 58 -13.14 4.85 -13.30
N ARG A 59 -12.27 3.84 -13.48
CA ARG A 59 -10.85 3.99 -13.84
C ARG A 59 -10.09 4.95 -12.90
N ARG A 60 -10.32 4.77 -11.61
CA ARG A 60 -9.74 5.53 -10.50
C ARG A 60 -8.92 4.62 -9.60
N THR A 61 -8.19 5.23 -8.67
CA THR A 61 -7.45 4.58 -7.60
C THR A 61 -7.99 5.07 -6.26
N LEU A 62 -7.65 4.39 -5.16
CA LEU A 62 -8.04 4.87 -3.82
C LEU A 62 -7.45 6.26 -3.50
N GLU A 63 -6.29 6.60 -4.07
CA GLU A 63 -5.64 7.91 -3.87
C GLU A 63 -6.39 9.06 -4.60
N ASN A 64 -7.20 8.78 -5.62
CA ASN A 64 -7.89 9.81 -6.42
C ASN A 64 -9.42 9.70 -6.44
N LEU A 65 -9.97 8.76 -5.66
CA LEU A 65 -11.41 8.62 -5.46
C LEU A 65 -11.90 9.81 -4.60
N PRO A 66 -12.93 10.56 -5.03
CA PRO A 66 -13.44 11.69 -4.25
C PRO A 66 -13.95 11.28 -2.87
N ILE A 67 -13.73 12.14 -1.87
CA ILE A 67 -14.17 11.89 -0.48
C ILE A 67 -15.68 11.71 -0.36
N ALA A 68 -16.46 12.32 -1.26
CA ALA A 68 -17.90 12.12 -1.32
C ALA A 68 -18.26 10.65 -1.60
N GLU A 69 -17.58 10.00 -2.55
CA GLU A 69 -17.79 8.58 -2.90
C GLU A 69 -17.32 7.64 -1.78
N TYR A 70 -16.29 8.03 -1.02
CA TYR A 70 -15.95 7.32 0.22
C TYR A 70 -17.10 7.40 1.24
N ARG A 71 -17.63 8.60 1.48
CA ARG A 71 -18.68 8.86 2.47
C ARG A 71 -20.02 8.23 2.12
N GLU A 72 -20.30 7.97 0.85
CA GLU A 72 -21.46 7.16 0.43
C GLU A 72 -21.45 5.76 1.03
N LEU A 73 -20.27 5.18 1.31
CA LEU A 73 -20.13 3.85 1.90
C LEU A 73 -19.97 3.87 3.42
N SER A 74 -19.38 4.92 3.99
CA SER A 74 -19.30 5.09 5.45
C SER A 74 -19.00 6.53 5.84
N GLU A 75 -19.76 7.06 6.82
CA GLU A 75 -19.51 8.37 7.43
C GLU A 75 -18.17 8.46 8.20
N LEU A 76 -17.54 7.31 8.50
CA LEU A 76 -16.25 7.29 9.19
C LEU A 76 -15.09 7.77 8.29
N PHE A 77 -15.29 7.87 6.98
CA PHE A 77 -14.28 8.40 6.08
C PHE A 77 -14.16 9.93 6.18
N GLU A 78 -12.93 10.35 6.48
CA GLU A 78 -12.51 11.75 6.52
C GLU A 78 -11.29 11.95 5.60
N GLU A 79 -10.85 13.20 5.43
CA GLU A 79 -9.75 13.56 4.52
C GLU A 79 -8.41 12.85 4.85
N ASP A 80 -8.24 12.39 6.09
CA ASP A 80 -7.07 11.61 6.51
C ASP A 80 -6.99 10.21 5.85
N ILE A 81 -8.04 9.76 5.16
CA ILE A 81 -8.02 8.54 4.36
C ILE A 81 -6.95 8.58 3.28
N TYR A 82 -6.72 9.73 2.64
CA TYR A 82 -5.75 9.84 1.55
C TYR A 82 -4.32 9.61 2.03
N GLU A 83 -4.02 10.01 3.27
CA GLU A 83 -2.75 9.70 3.91
C GLU A 83 -2.68 8.21 4.27
N ALA A 84 -3.77 7.63 4.79
CA ALA A 84 -3.81 6.22 5.16
C ALA A 84 -3.61 5.27 3.96
N VAL A 85 -4.12 5.62 2.79
CA VAL A 85 -3.99 4.82 1.55
C VAL A 85 -2.81 5.24 0.68
N ASN A 86 -2.05 6.28 1.04
CA ASN A 86 -0.85 6.67 0.30
C ASN A 86 0.17 5.52 0.31
N LEU A 87 0.63 5.05 -0.86
CA LEU A 87 1.51 3.89 -0.92
C LEU A 87 2.81 4.05 -0.13
N GLU A 88 3.37 5.26 -0.07
CA GLU A 88 4.58 5.48 0.73
C GLU A 88 4.28 5.30 2.22
N THR A 89 3.13 5.81 2.67
CA THR A 89 2.69 5.68 4.06
C THR A 89 2.38 4.23 4.40
N CYS A 90 1.69 3.50 3.51
CA CYS A 90 1.45 2.06 3.66
C CYS A 90 2.78 1.30 3.86
N VAL A 91 3.78 1.55 3.00
CA VAL A 91 5.10 0.91 3.07
C VAL A 91 5.88 1.32 4.32
N LYS A 92 5.90 2.62 4.67
CA LYS A 92 6.57 3.13 5.87
C LYS A 92 6.03 2.49 7.15
N ASN A 93 4.73 2.17 7.19
CA ASN A 93 4.06 1.58 8.34
C ASN A 93 4.33 0.07 8.53
N ARG A 94 4.90 -0.63 7.55
CA ARG A 94 5.28 -2.05 7.67
C ARG A 94 6.61 -2.20 8.45
N ILE A 95 6.57 -1.88 9.74
CA ILE A 95 7.75 -1.79 10.63
C ILE A 95 8.08 -3.07 11.39
N SER A 96 7.24 -4.10 11.33
CA SER A 96 7.55 -5.41 11.91
C SER A 96 8.86 -5.97 11.37
N GLU A 97 9.47 -6.88 12.11
CA GLU A 97 10.67 -7.58 11.65
C GLU A 97 10.42 -8.25 10.29
N GLY A 98 11.35 -8.06 9.35
CA GLY A 98 11.18 -8.51 7.95
C GLY A 98 10.19 -7.69 7.11
N GLY A 99 9.61 -6.61 7.65
CA GLY A 99 8.68 -5.73 6.94
C GLY A 99 9.31 -4.95 5.79
N THR A 100 8.46 -4.31 4.99
CA THR A 100 8.86 -3.60 3.77
C THR A 100 9.23 -2.13 3.99
N SER A 101 9.18 -1.64 5.23
CA SER A 101 9.56 -0.25 5.50
C SER A 101 11.01 0.03 5.08
N PRO A 102 11.36 1.27 4.68
CA PRO A 102 12.74 1.60 4.32
C PRO A 102 13.73 1.30 5.45
N LYS A 103 13.31 1.43 6.71
CA LYS A 103 14.12 1.08 7.89
C LYS A 103 14.36 -0.43 7.96
N SER A 104 13.31 -1.23 7.80
CA SER A 104 13.38 -2.70 7.82
C SER A 104 14.24 -3.24 6.66
N VAL A 105 14.05 -2.74 5.44
CA VAL A 105 14.84 -3.13 4.26
C VAL A 105 16.32 -2.78 4.44
N ARG A 106 16.65 -1.58 4.95
CA ARG A 106 18.06 -1.21 5.25
C ARG A 106 18.68 -2.11 6.32
N ALA A 107 17.94 -2.46 7.36
CA ALA A 107 18.41 -3.40 8.37
C ALA A 107 18.70 -4.78 7.77
N GLN A 108 17.82 -5.28 6.91
CA GLN A 108 18.00 -6.57 6.24
C GLN A 108 19.20 -6.57 5.28
N ILE A 109 19.40 -5.49 4.51
CA ILE A 109 20.56 -5.34 3.63
C ILE A 109 21.85 -5.38 4.45
N ARG A 110 21.91 -4.72 5.61
CA ARG A 110 23.08 -4.76 6.51
C ARG A 110 23.35 -6.18 7.00
N LEU A 111 22.34 -6.87 7.53
CA LEU A 111 22.47 -8.24 8.02
C LEU A 111 22.99 -9.20 6.94
N ILE A 112 22.47 -9.09 5.71
CA ILE A 112 22.91 -9.94 4.60
C ILE A 112 24.35 -9.63 4.20
N ARG A 113 24.75 -8.35 4.16
CA ARG A 113 26.13 -7.97 3.87
C ARG A 113 27.12 -8.52 4.90
N GLU A 114 26.77 -8.43 6.19
CA GLU A 114 27.58 -9.00 7.28
C GLU A 114 27.71 -10.52 7.18
N ARG A 115 26.71 -11.22 6.63
CA ARG A 115 26.72 -12.68 6.49
C ARG A 115 27.45 -13.21 5.25
N ILE A 116 27.50 -12.43 4.18
CA ILE A 116 28.08 -12.85 2.88
C ILE A 116 29.51 -12.29 2.68
N LEU A 117 29.89 -11.21 3.37
CA LEU A 117 31.24 -10.62 3.31
C LEU A 117 32.21 -11.21 4.35
N VAL A 118 31.84 -12.31 5.00
CA VAL A 118 32.70 -13.17 5.83
C VAL A 118 33.04 -14.42 5.03
#